data_AF-A0A1W9G567-F1
#
_entry.id   AF-A0A1W9G567-F1
#
_cell.length_a   1.000
_cell.length_b   1.000
_cell.length_c   1.000
_cell.angle_alpha   90.00
_cell.angle_beta   90.00
_cell.angle_gamma   90.00
#
_symmetry.space_group_name_H-M   'P 1'
#
loop_
_entity.id
_entity.type
_entity.pdbx_description
1 polymer ?
#
loop_
_entity_poly.entity_id
_entity_poly.type
_entity_poly.pdbx_seq_one_letter_code
_entity_poly.pdbx_strand_id
1 'polypeptide(L)'
;MKVDQLSILRQKIGLTGLLAQSLARLNLHERLQYRERIEDLFAQAVCWCKLDLQMRTGLTQENQRISADELMIELDQGISNRVDYVLSYILAELDLAPDCPMPSS
;
A
#
# COMPACT_ATOMS: atom_id res chain seq x y z
N MET A 1 13.63 6.49 19.39
CA MET A 1 13.05 7.23 18.24
C MET A 1 12.03 6.30 17.58
N LYS A 2 10.76 6.70 17.45
CA LYS A 2 9.81 5.95 16.62
C LYS A 2 10.29 6.09 15.18
N VAL A 3 10.72 4.98 14.59
CA VAL A 3 11.04 4.95 13.17
C VAL A 3 9.72 5.13 12.42
N ASP A 4 9.67 6.06 11.47
CA ASP A 4 8.49 6.24 10.62
C ASP A 4 8.44 5.08 9.61
N GLN A 5 7.88 3.97 10.07
CA GLN A 5 7.80 2.70 9.35
C GLN A 5 7.12 2.86 7.98
N LEU A 6 6.07 3.67 7.90
CA LEU A 6 5.37 3.93 6.64
C LEU A 6 6.29 4.62 5.64
N SER A 7 7.07 5.61 6.09
CA SER A 7 8.07 6.26 5.22
C SER A 7 9.13 5.29 4.71
N ILE A 8 9.65 4.39 5.57
CA ILE A 8 10.62 3.37 5.14
C ILE A 8 9.99 2.41 4.13
N LEU A 9 8.78 1.94 4.41
CA LEU A 9 8.10 0.99 3.55
C LEU A 9 7.74 1.59 2.20
N ARG A 10 7.28 2.85 2.19
CA ARG A 10 7.00 3.62 0.97
C ARG A 10 8.25 3.76 0.10
N GLN A 11 9.40 4.03 0.70
CA GLN A 11 10.69 4.08 -0.01
C GLN A 11 11.07 2.69 -0.53
N LYS A 12 10.94 1.65 0.29
CA LYS A 12 11.28 0.27 -0.05
C LYS A 12 10.51 -0.25 -1.26
N ILE A 13 9.21 0.08 -1.36
CA ILE A 13 8.38 -0.33 -2.50
C ILE A 13 8.44 0.64 -3.68
N GLY A 14 9.16 1.75 -3.56
CA GLY A 14 9.30 2.75 -4.63
C GLY A 14 8.01 3.46 -5.01
N LEU A 15 7.04 3.58 -4.09
CA LEU A 15 5.67 4.01 -4.38
C LEU A 15 5.60 5.35 -5.14
N THR A 16 6.42 6.32 -4.74
CA THR A 16 6.48 7.64 -5.38
C THR A 16 6.80 7.55 -6.86
N GLY A 17 7.72 6.65 -7.24
CA GLY A 17 8.08 6.43 -8.64
C GLY A 17 6.96 5.75 -9.44
N LEU A 18 6.25 4.81 -8.81
CA LEU A 18 5.11 4.12 -9.41
C LEU A 18 3.94 5.07 -9.68
N LEU A 19 3.63 5.96 -8.73
CA LEU A 19 2.55 6.94 -8.86
C LEU A 19 2.90 8.11 -9.78
N ALA A 20 4.20 8.39 -10.00
CA ALA A 20 4.64 9.55 -10.77
C ALA A 20 4.04 9.60 -12.19
N GLN A 21 3.90 8.45 -12.86
CA GLN A 21 3.34 8.37 -14.21
C GLN A 21 1.84 8.72 -14.24
N SER A 22 1.08 8.21 -13.28
CA SER A 22 -0.37 8.49 -13.18
C SER A 22 -0.62 9.95 -12.77
N LEU A 23 0.17 10.48 -11.84
CA LEU A 23 0.06 11.86 -11.37
C LEU A 23 0.56 12.88 -12.39
N ALA A 24 1.47 12.51 -13.29
CA ALA A 24 1.99 13.40 -14.34
C ALA A 24 0.90 13.90 -15.31
N ARG A 25 -0.23 13.20 -15.40
CA ARG A 25 -1.37 13.59 -16.25
C ARG A 25 -2.26 14.66 -15.62
N LEU A 26 -2.14 14.88 -14.32
CA LEU A 26 -2.96 15.82 -13.55
C LEU A 26 -2.35 17.22 -13.52
N ASN A 27 -3.19 18.23 -13.29
CA ASN A 27 -2.73 19.59 -13.08
C ASN A 27 -2.13 19.78 -11.66
N LEU A 28 -1.42 20.90 -11.44
CA LEU A 28 -0.70 21.14 -10.17
C LEU A 28 -1.64 21.19 -8.96
N HIS A 29 -2.85 21.70 -9.12
CA HIS A 29 -3.83 21.83 -8.04
C HIS A 29 -4.38 20.45 -7.62
N GLU A 30 -4.73 19.61 -8.59
CA GLU A 30 -5.16 18.22 -8.37
C GLU A 30 -4.05 17.39 -7.71
N ARG A 31 -2.80 17.55 -8.14
CA ARG A 31 -1.65 16.85 -7.53
C ARG A 31 -1.45 17.19 -6.06
N LEU A 32 -1.71 18.45 -5.67
CA LEU A 32 -1.62 18.86 -4.26
C LEU A 32 -2.73 18.24 -3.43
N GLN A 33 -3.96 18.23 -3.94
CA GLN A 33 -5.11 17.60 -3.26
C GLN A 33 -4.93 16.09 -3.10
N TYR A 34 -4.34 15.41 -4.09
CA TYR A 34 -4.11 13.97 -4.00
C TYR A 34 -2.92 13.60 -3.12
N ARG A 35 -1.97 14.51 -2.89
CA ARG A 35 -0.79 14.19 -2.07
C ARG A 35 -1.16 13.76 -0.66
N GLU A 36 -2.04 14.49 0.02
CA GLU A 36 -2.48 14.13 1.38
C GLU A 36 -3.26 12.82 1.37
N ARG A 37 -4.16 12.67 0.39
CA ARG A 37 -4.98 11.46 0.24
C ARG A 37 -4.15 10.21 -0.07
N ILE A 38 -3.06 10.33 -0.83
CA ILE A 38 -2.14 9.22 -1.12
C ILE A 38 -1.50 8.68 0.16
N GLU A 39 -1.12 9.54 1.09
CA GLU A 39 -0.50 9.11 2.36
C GLU A 39 -1.50 8.30 3.20
N ASP A 40 -2.74 8.78 3.30
CA ASP A 40 -3.81 8.08 4.01
C ASP A 40 -4.16 6.75 3.35
N LEU A 41 -4.33 6.75 2.02
CA LEU A 41 -4.63 5.54 1.25
C LEU A 41 -3.50 4.52 1.33
N PHE A 42 -2.25 4.97 1.34
CA PHE A 42 -1.10 4.09 1.53
C PHE A 42 -1.12 3.44 2.92
N ALA A 43 -1.36 4.23 3.98
CA ALA A 43 -1.48 3.69 5.33
C ALA A 43 -2.63 2.67 5.44
N GLN A 44 -3.78 2.95 4.83
CA GLN A 44 -4.91 2.02 4.77
C GLN A 44 -4.56 0.72 4.03
N ALA A 45 -3.95 0.81 2.85
CA ALA A 45 -3.54 -0.37 2.07
C ALA A 45 -2.54 -1.23 2.83
N VAL A 46 -1.58 -0.60 3.52
CA VAL A 46 -0.61 -1.27 4.40
C VAL A 46 -1.33 -2.00 5.53
N CYS A 47 -2.26 -1.34 6.23
CA CYS A 47 -3.05 -1.96 7.29
C CYS A 47 -3.85 -3.17 6.78
N TRP A 48 -4.53 -3.03 5.64
CA TRP A 48 -5.27 -4.12 5.01
C TRP A 48 -4.38 -5.31 4.65
N CYS A 49 -3.21 -5.06 4.05
CA CYS A 49 -2.25 -6.10 3.73
C CYS A 49 -1.79 -6.86 4.99
N LYS A 50 -1.49 -6.15 6.08
CA LYS A 50 -1.06 -6.77 7.34
C LYS A 50 -2.17 -7.61 7.97
N LEU A 51 -3.40 -7.13 7.95
CA LEU A 51 -4.56 -7.87 8.45
C LEU A 51 -4.85 -9.12 7.59
N ASP A 52 -4.83 -9.00 6.27
CA ASP A 52 -5.09 -10.12 5.35
C ASP A 52 -4.01 -11.20 5.42
N LEU A 53 -2.74 -10.84 5.59
CA LEU A 53 -1.66 -11.82 5.81
C LEU A 53 -1.94 -12.74 7.00
N GLN A 54 -2.49 -12.19 8.09
CA GLN A 54 -2.84 -12.93 9.30
C GLN A 54 -4.14 -13.75 9.18
N MET A 55 -5.04 -13.35 8.27
CA MET A 55 -6.29 -14.09 8.02
C MET A 55 -6.07 -15.29 7.10
N ARG A 56 -5.22 -15.17 6.06
CA ARG A 56 -4.99 -16.23 5.07
C ARG A 56 -4.18 -17.42 5.57
N THR A 57 -3.33 -17.23 6.58
CA THR A 57 -2.59 -18.31 7.24
C THR A 57 -3.51 -19.23 8.07
N GLY A 58 -4.80 -18.91 8.17
CA GLY A 58 -5.70 -19.47 9.16
C GLY A 58 -5.32 -18.90 10.53
N LEU A 59 -6.32 -18.53 11.34
CA LEU A 59 -6.10 -18.12 12.74
C LEU A 59 -5.69 -19.32 13.62
N THR A 60 -4.86 -20.23 13.11
CA THR A 60 -4.09 -21.18 13.92
C THR A 60 -3.06 -20.39 14.70
N GLN A 61 -3.49 -19.85 15.85
CA GLN A 61 -2.60 -19.25 16.84
C GLN A 61 -1.72 -20.33 17.44
N GLU A 62 -0.59 -20.62 16.80
CA GLU A 62 0.56 -21.16 17.50
C GLU A 62 1.12 -20.00 18.33
N ASN A 63 0.64 -19.84 19.58
CA ASN A 63 1.02 -18.76 20.49
C ASN A 63 2.52 -18.80 20.85
N GLN A 64 3.38 -18.49 19.89
CA GLN A 64 4.80 -18.26 20.06
C GLN A 64 5.03 -16.78 20.39
N ARG A 65 5.93 -16.52 21.33
CA ARG A 65 6.38 -15.16 21.62
C ARG A 65 7.49 -14.82 20.65
N ILE A 66 7.18 -13.99 19.67
CA ILE A 66 8.17 -13.34 18.81
C ILE A 66 8.40 -11.91 19.28
N SER A 67 9.55 -11.34 18.93
CA SER A 67 9.81 -9.93 19.20
C SER A 67 8.94 -9.04 18.31
N ALA A 68 8.65 -7.82 18.77
CA ALA A 68 7.92 -6.83 17.98
C ALA A 68 8.68 -6.49 16.69
N ASP A 69 10.02 -6.49 16.73
CA ASP A 69 10.87 -6.20 15.57
C ASP A 69 10.79 -7.30 14.51
N GLU A 70 10.80 -8.59 14.92
CA GLU A 70 10.64 -9.71 14.00
C GLU A 70 9.27 -9.70 13.32
N LEU A 71 8.20 -9.48 14.09
CA LEU A 71 6.84 -9.35 13.55
C LEU A 71 6.75 -8.19 12.55
N MET A 72 7.39 -7.06 12.87
CA MET A 72 7.42 -5.89 12.00
C MET A 72 8.10 -6.19 10.67
N ILE A 73 9.25 -6.88 10.71
CA ILE A 73 10.01 -7.27 9.52
C ILE A 73 9.20 -8.22 8.64
N GLU A 74 8.56 -9.23 9.23
CA GLU A 74 7.74 -10.21 8.49
C GLU A 74 6.57 -9.52 7.76
N LEU A 75 5.83 -8.67 8.49
CA LEU A 75 4.70 -7.93 7.92
C LEU A 75 5.14 -6.97 6.80
N ASP A 76 6.29 -6.31 6.95
CA ASP A 76 6.81 -5.38 5.94
C ASP A 76 7.38 -6.12 4.71
N GLN A 77 7.87 -7.35 4.87
CA GLN A 77 8.19 -8.23 3.75
C GLN A 77 6.94 -8.66 3.01
N GLY A 78 5.87 -9.03 3.73
CA GLY A 78 4.59 -9.41 3.12
C GLY A 78 3.98 -8.32 2.25
N ILE A 79 4.18 -7.04 2.59
CA ILE A 79 3.74 -5.91 1.76
C ILE A 79 4.58 -5.75 0.50
N SER A 80 5.88 -6.07 0.56
CA SER A 80 6.77 -6.03 -0.61
C SER A 80 6.32 -7.01 -1.70
N ASN A 81 5.58 -8.07 -1.33
CA ASN A 81 4.98 -9.03 -2.27
C ASN A 81 3.61 -8.59 -2.81
N ARG A 82 3.08 -7.45 -2.34
CA ARG A 82 1.72 -6.96 -2.63
C ARG A 82 1.73 -5.53 -3.17
N VAL A 83 2.85 -5.10 -3.75
CA VAL A 83 3.01 -3.74 -4.28
C VAL A 83 1.95 -3.42 -5.33
N ASP A 84 1.62 -4.37 -6.22
CA ASP A 84 0.58 -4.18 -7.24
C ASP A 84 -0.80 -3.97 -6.63
N TYR A 85 -1.12 -4.65 -5.53
CA TYR A 85 -2.37 -4.42 -4.80
C TYR A 85 -2.39 -3.02 -4.19
N VAL A 86 -1.31 -2.61 -3.51
CA VAL A 86 -1.21 -1.28 -2.90
C VAL A 86 -1.36 -0.19 -3.97
N LEU A 87 -0.68 -0.34 -5.11
CA LEU A 87 -0.76 0.61 -6.22
C LEU A 87 -2.17 0.66 -6.82
N SER A 88 -2.77 -0.51 -7.10
CA SER A 88 -4.10 -0.61 -7.70
C SER A 88 -5.17 -0.02 -6.78
N TYR A 89 -5.08 -0.28 -5.48
CA TYR A 89 -5.98 0.31 -4.47
C TYR A 89 -5.89 1.83 -4.47
N ILE A 90 -4.68 2.39 -4.40
CA ILE A 90 -4.49 3.84 -4.39
C ILE A 90 -5.01 4.47 -5.68
N LEU A 91 -4.73 3.88 -6.85
CA LEU A 91 -5.21 4.40 -8.13
C LEU A 91 -6.73 4.34 -8.25
N ALA A 92 -7.36 3.24 -7.80
CA ALA A 92 -8.81 3.12 -7.79
C ALA A 92 -9.47 4.18 -6.89
N GLU A 93 -8.96 4.37 -5.67
CA GLU A 93 -9.51 5.33 -4.71
C GLU A 93 -9.28 6.80 -5.08
N LEU A 94 -8.34 7.07 -5.98
CA LEU A 94 -8.11 8.40 -6.56
C LEU A 94 -8.84 8.62 -7.89
N ASP A 95 -9.63 7.64 -8.34
CA ASP A 95 -10.26 7.64 -9.67
C ASP A 95 -9.23 7.78 -10.82
N LEU A 96 -8.02 7.24 -10.61
CA LEU A 96 -6.90 7.22 -11.56
C LEU A 96 -6.62 5.83 -12.12
N ALA A 97 -7.47 4.85 -11.83
CA ALA A 97 -7.35 3.53 -12.42
C ALA A 97 -7.48 3.66 -13.94
N PRO A 98 -6.64 2.97 -14.73
CA PRO A 98 -6.82 2.94 -16.17
C PRO A 98 -8.23 2.40 -16.46
N ASP A 99 -9.00 3.10 -17.30
CA ASP A 99 -10.30 2.64 -17.76
C ASP A 99 -10.16 1.18 -18.19
N CYS A 100 -10.71 0.27 -17.40
CA CYS A 100 -10.79 -1.12 -17.81
C CYS A 100 -11.78 -1.09 -19.00
N PRO A 101 -11.35 -1.40 -20.24
CA PRO A 101 -12.33 -1.54 -21.32
C PRO A 101 -13.21 -2.71 -20.92
N MET A 102 -14.43 -2.40 -20.47
CA MET A 102 -15.45 -3.40 -20.21
C MET A 102 -15.56 -4.26 -21.48
N PRO A 103 -15.40 -5.59 -21.40
CA PRO A 103 -15.54 -6.43 -22.57
C PRO A 103 -16.97 -6.25 -23.09
N SER A 104 -17.08 -5.70 -24.29
CA SER A 104 -18.36 -5.60 -24.99
C SER A 104 -18.88 -7.03 -25.18
N SER A 105 -20.10 -7.26 -24.69
CA SER A 105 -20.82 -8.54 -24.81
C SER A 105 -21.07 -8.93 -26.27
#